data_AF-A0A317ZAC5-F1
#
_entry.id   AF-A0A317ZAC5-F1
#
_cell.length_a   1.000
_cell.length_b   1.000
_cell.length_c   1.000
_cell.angle_alpha   90.00
_cell.angle_beta   90.00
_cell.angle_gamma   90.00
#
_symmetry.space_group_name_H-M   'P 1'
#
loop_
_entity.id
_entity.type
_entity.pdbx_description
1 polymer ?
#
loop_
_entity_poly.entity_id
_entity_poly.type
_entity_poly.pdbx_seq_one_letter_code
_entity_poly.pdbx_strand_id
1 'polypeptide(L)'
;FFTKAAVAALKRYPEVNAEIDGDYMVTKQYYDIGIAVSTPGGLLVPNVRDCDKKNFAEIEQEIANLASKARDNKLTLDDMMNGSFTITNGGIFGSMMSTPIINGSQAAILGMHSIITRPVAIDQD
;
A
#
# COMPACT_ATOMS: atom_id res chain seq x y z
N PHE A 1 6.33 -8.88 2.99
CA PHE A 1 6.02 -9.59 1.73
C PHE A 1 5.25 -8.71 0.74
N PHE A 2 4.01 -8.32 1.05
CA PHE A 2 3.11 -7.61 0.10
C PHE A 2 3.71 -6.33 -0.51
N THR A 3 4.45 -5.53 0.26
CA THR A 3 5.15 -4.36 -0.29
C THR A 3 6.11 -4.73 -1.43
N LYS A 4 6.92 -5.78 -1.26
CA LYS A 4 7.83 -6.26 -2.32
C LYS A 4 7.09 -6.83 -3.52
N ALA A 5 6.00 -7.56 -3.28
CA ALA A 5 5.15 -8.07 -4.36
C ALA A 5 4.52 -6.93 -5.15
N ALA A 6 4.02 -5.89 -4.47
CA ALA A 6 3.50 -4.68 -5.10
C ALA A 6 4.58 -3.99 -5.94
N VAL A 7 5.77 -3.76 -5.40
CA VAL A 7 6.90 -3.18 -6.17
C VAL A 7 7.22 -3.99 -7.42
N ALA A 8 7.27 -5.33 -7.32
CA ALA A 8 7.50 -6.18 -8.48
C ALA A 8 6.38 -6.04 -9.54
N ALA A 9 5.13 -5.95 -9.11
CA ALA A 9 3.99 -5.73 -10.00
C ALA A 9 4.03 -4.34 -10.64
N LEU A 10 4.34 -3.29 -9.89
CA LEU A 10 4.48 -1.91 -10.39
C LEU A 10 5.61 -1.79 -11.42
N LYS A 11 6.74 -2.49 -11.20
CA LYS A 11 7.82 -2.60 -12.20
C LYS A 11 7.38 -3.30 -13.48
N ARG A 12 6.47 -4.28 -13.37
CA ARG A 12 5.95 -5.04 -14.51
C ARG A 12 4.86 -4.29 -15.27
N TYR A 13 4.07 -3.48 -14.57
CA TYR A 13 2.94 -2.70 -15.10
C TYR A 13 3.08 -1.23 -14.68
N PRO A 14 3.97 -0.44 -15.33
CA PRO A 14 4.29 0.93 -14.92
C PRO A 14 3.11 1.90 -14.95
N GLU A 15 2.07 1.61 -15.74
CA GLU A 15 0.83 2.39 -15.83
C GLU A 15 0.07 2.40 -14.50
N VAL A 16 0.22 1.36 -13.68
CA VAL A 16 -0.34 1.28 -12.32
C VAL A 16 0.44 2.16 -11.35
N ASN A 17 1.71 2.48 -11.68
CA ASN A 17 2.58 3.41 -10.94
C ASN A 17 2.66 4.79 -11.61
N ALA A 18 1.57 5.23 -12.22
CA ALA A 18 1.51 6.52 -12.91
C ALA A 18 0.52 7.48 -12.23
N GLU A 19 0.48 8.70 -12.72
CA GLU A 19 -0.56 9.68 -12.44
C GLU A 19 -0.97 10.39 -13.74
N ILE A 20 -2.16 10.99 -13.71
CA ILE A 20 -2.67 11.80 -14.82
C ILE A 20 -2.46 13.26 -14.46
N ASP A 21 -1.68 13.97 -15.26
CA ASP A 21 -1.48 15.41 -15.19
C ASP A 21 -2.05 16.06 -16.46
N GLY A 22 -3.27 16.58 -16.35
CA GLY A 22 -4.05 17.08 -17.48
C GLY A 22 -4.32 15.96 -18.49
N ASP A 23 -3.78 16.12 -19.70
CA ASP A 23 -3.91 15.14 -20.80
C ASP A 23 -2.74 14.14 -20.87
N TYR A 24 -1.77 14.25 -19.95
CA TYR A 24 -0.56 13.43 -19.96
C TYR A 24 -0.56 12.38 -18.86
N MET A 25 -0.13 11.16 -19.21
CA MET A 25 0.19 10.12 -18.23
C MET A 25 1.66 10.26 -17.82
N VAL A 26 1.90 10.48 -16.53
CA VAL A 26 3.24 10.63 -15.94
C VAL A 26 3.58 9.37 -15.15
N THR A 27 4.53 8.59 -15.64
CA THR A 27 4.99 7.36 -14.97
C THR A 27 6.04 7.67 -13.91
N LYS A 28 5.85 7.16 -12.69
CA LYS A 28 6.79 7.35 -11.57
C LYS A 28 7.92 6.32 -11.63
N GLN A 29 9.14 6.79 -11.45
CA GLN A 29 10.37 5.97 -11.43
C GLN A 29 10.87 5.69 -10.00
N TYR A 30 9.99 5.84 -9.02
CA TYR A 30 10.25 5.57 -7.61
C TYR A 30 9.10 4.75 -7.03
N TYR A 31 9.37 4.06 -5.93
CA TYR A 31 8.47 3.06 -5.35
C TYR A 31 8.26 3.33 -3.86
N ASP A 32 7.62 4.45 -3.58
CA ASP A 32 7.23 4.85 -2.23
C ASP A 32 5.82 4.33 -1.98
N ILE A 33 5.67 3.42 -1.02
CA ILE A 33 4.44 2.68 -0.81
C ILE A 33 3.76 3.18 0.46
N GLY A 34 2.59 3.80 0.28
CA GLY A 34 1.68 4.18 1.35
C GLY A 34 1.11 2.95 2.05
N ILE A 35 1.18 2.91 3.37
CA ILE A 35 0.62 1.83 4.18
C ILE A 35 -0.47 2.42 5.06
N ALA A 36 -1.71 2.00 4.85
CA ALA A 36 -2.82 2.46 5.67
C ALA A 36 -2.70 1.95 7.11
N VAL A 37 -2.65 2.88 8.07
CA VAL A 37 -2.56 2.61 9.51
C VAL A 37 -3.78 3.19 10.20
N SER A 38 -4.49 2.33 10.94
CA SER A 38 -5.60 2.76 11.81
C SER A 38 -5.04 3.34 13.11
N THR A 39 -5.42 4.56 13.45
CA THR A 39 -5.10 5.22 14.72
C THR A 39 -6.38 5.64 15.45
N PRO A 40 -6.32 6.02 16.73
CA PRO A 40 -7.48 6.58 17.43
C PRO A 40 -8.06 7.84 16.77
N GLY A 41 -7.22 8.60 16.05
CA GLY A 41 -7.62 9.82 15.33
C GLY A 41 -8.17 9.57 13.92
N GLY A 42 -8.19 8.32 13.46
CA GLY A 42 -8.67 7.94 12.12
C GLY A 42 -7.64 7.17 11.31
N LEU A 43 -7.85 7.13 9.99
CA LEU A 43 -6.97 6.43 9.06
C LEU A 43 -5.87 7.37 8.56
N LEU A 44 -4.61 6.98 8.73
CA LEU A 44 -3.46 7.69 8.19
C LEU A 44 -2.71 6.80 7.19
N VAL A 45 -2.07 7.40 6.19
CA VAL A 45 -1.34 6.68 5.13
C VAL A 45 0.09 7.21 5.00
N PRO A 46 1.00 6.85 5.93
CA PRO A 46 2.42 7.15 5.76
C PRO A 46 3.06 6.28 4.67
N ASN A 47 4.10 6.80 4.03
CA ASN A 47 4.82 6.15 2.94
C ASN A 47 6.14 5.54 3.41
N VAL A 48 6.33 4.26 3.14
CA VAL A 48 7.65 3.61 3.21
C VAL A 48 8.42 4.00 1.96
N ARG A 49 9.58 4.64 2.12
CA ARG A 49 10.36 5.19 1.00
C ARG A 49 11.18 4.13 0.30
N ASP A 50 11.50 4.31 -0.98
CA ASP A 50 12.48 3.50 -1.73
C ASP A 50 12.30 1.97 -1.53
N CYS A 51 11.06 1.49 -1.59
CA CYS A 51 10.76 0.08 -1.29
C CYS A 51 11.42 -0.90 -2.27
N ASP A 52 11.84 -0.42 -3.44
CA ASP A 52 12.59 -1.21 -4.41
C ASP A 52 14.04 -1.47 -3.99
N LYS A 53 14.65 -0.58 -3.20
CA LYS A 53 16.04 -0.67 -2.74
C LYS A 53 16.20 -1.40 -1.41
N LYS A 54 15.16 -1.38 -0.56
CA LYS A 54 15.18 -1.99 0.78
C LYS A 54 15.02 -3.51 0.74
N ASN A 55 15.54 -4.26 1.70
CA ASN A 55 15.22 -5.68 1.88
C ASN A 55 13.93 -5.87 2.71
N PHE A 56 13.53 -7.13 2.97
CA PHE A 56 12.29 -7.41 3.71
C PHE A 56 12.31 -6.89 5.15
N ALA A 57 13.43 -7.06 5.87
CA ALA A 57 13.56 -6.65 7.26
C ALA A 57 13.56 -5.11 7.40
N GLU A 58 14.22 -4.41 6.48
CA GLU A 58 14.21 -2.95 6.44
C GLU A 58 12.80 -2.39 6.21
N ILE A 59 12.05 -2.97 5.27
CA ILE A 59 10.65 -2.58 5.01
C ILE A 59 9.78 -2.84 6.26
N GLU A 60 9.91 -4.01 6.86
CA GLU A 60 9.13 -4.36 8.07
C GLU A 60 9.43 -3.40 9.23
N GLN A 61 10.71 -3.11 9.48
CA GLN A 61 11.13 -2.18 10.51
C GLN A 61 10.57 -0.77 10.27
N GLU A 62 10.57 -0.31 9.01
CA GLU A 62 10.05 1.01 8.67
C GLU A 62 8.53 1.11 8.82
N ILE A 63 7.80 0.07 8.40
CA ILE A 63 6.35 -0.01 8.64
C ILE A 63 6.05 0.04 10.14
N ALA A 64 6.79 -0.72 10.95
CA ALA A 64 6.62 -0.71 12.41
C ALA A 64 6.90 0.68 13.01
N ASN A 65 7.96 1.35 12.55
CA ASN A 65 8.32 2.70 12.98
C ASN A 65 7.23 3.71 12.61
N LEU A 66 6.76 3.71 11.36
CA LEU A 66 5.69 4.59 10.89
C LEU A 66 4.37 4.32 11.62
N ALA A 67 4.03 3.05 11.89
CA ALA A 67 2.86 2.70 12.68
C ALA A 67 2.95 3.20 14.13
N SER A 68 4.13 3.15 14.74
CA SER A 68 4.35 3.73 16.07
C SER A 68 4.22 5.26 16.05
N LYS A 69 4.84 5.93 15.08
CA LYS A 69 4.69 7.38 14.89
C LYS A 69 3.22 7.78 14.67
N ALA A 70 2.48 7.01 13.88
CA ALA A 70 1.07 7.27 13.61
C ALA A 70 0.22 7.20 14.89
N ARG A 71 0.41 6.16 15.71
CA ARG A 71 -0.30 6.02 16.99
C ARG A 71 0.05 7.12 18.00
N ASP A 72 1.30 7.57 17.98
CA ASP A 72 1.79 8.65 18.84
C ASP A 72 1.46 10.06 18.32
N ASN A 73 0.78 10.20 17.17
CA ASN A 73 0.56 11.47 16.46
C ASN A 73 1.86 12.24 16.14
N LYS A 74 2.93 11.51 15.82
CA LYS A 74 4.27 12.05 15.48
C LYS A 74 4.60 11.93 13.99
N LEU A 75 3.61 11.62 13.14
CA LEU A 75 3.82 11.66 11.69
C LEU A 75 4.00 13.09 11.23
N THR A 76 4.97 13.29 10.36
CA THR A 76 5.20 14.56 9.67
C THR A 76 4.45 14.59 8.35
N LEU A 77 4.28 15.77 7.76
CA LEU A 77 3.72 15.90 6.41
C LEU A 77 4.57 15.13 5.39
N ASP A 78 5.89 15.17 5.55
CA ASP A 78 6.82 14.43 4.69
C ASP A 78 6.64 12.92 4.79
N ASP A 79 6.20 12.37 5.92
CA ASP A 79 5.88 10.95 6.00
C ASP A 79 4.67 10.58 5.12
N MET A 80 3.78 11.53 4.79
CA MET A 80 2.50 11.27 4.10
C MET A 80 2.44 11.73 2.64
N MET A 81 3.31 12.64 2.22
CA MET A 81 3.30 13.18 0.85
C MET A 81 4.01 12.30 -0.18
N ASN A 82 3.74 12.51 -1.47
CA ASN A 82 4.50 11.94 -2.59
C ASN A 82 4.58 10.41 -2.62
N GLY A 83 3.55 9.70 -2.13
CA GLY A 83 3.45 8.25 -2.29
C GLY A 83 3.15 7.86 -3.75
N SER A 84 3.74 6.78 -4.23
CA SER A 84 3.53 6.26 -5.59
C SER A 84 2.34 5.29 -5.70
N PHE A 85 2.10 4.51 -4.66
CA PHE A 85 1.04 3.50 -4.58
C PHE A 85 0.62 3.29 -3.12
N THR A 86 -0.57 2.76 -2.87
CA THR A 86 -1.05 2.50 -1.50
C THR A 86 -1.46 1.05 -1.31
N ILE A 87 -1.17 0.50 -0.13
CA ILE A 87 -1.68 -0.78 0.37
C ILE A 87 -2.56 -0.50 1.58
N THR A 88 -3.78 -1.06 1.57
CA THR A 88 -4.70 -1.01 2.71
C THR A 88 -5.24 -2.40 3.01
N ASN A 89 -5.42 -2.72 4.29
CA ASN A 89 -5.90 -4.03 4.72
C ASN A 89 -7.14 -3.89 5.60
N GLY A 90 -8.33 -4.02 5.00
CA GLY A 90 -9.60 -4.07 5.73
C GLY A 90 -9.86 -5.43 6.39
N GLY A 91 -9.09 -6.46 6.01
CA GLY A 91 -9.22 -7.81 6.53
C GLY A 91 -8.96 -7.95 8.02
N ILE A 92 -8.20 -7.02 8.62
CA ILE A 92 -7.99 -6.96 10.08
C ILE A 92 -9.29 -6.68 10.85
N PHE A 93 -10.30 -6.11 10.18
CA PHE A 93 -11.63 -5.84 10.74
C PHE A 93 -12.67 -6.88 10.33
N GLY A 94 -12.24 -8.01 9.74
CA GLY A 94 -13.15 -9.04 9.24
C GLY A 94 -13.78 -8.72 7.89
N SER A 95 -13.33 -7.66 7.19
CA SER A 95 -13.86 -7.31 5.87
C SER A 95 -13.43 -8.34 4.83
N MET A 96 -14.43 -8.90 4.14
CA MET A 96 -14.25 -9.84 3.05
C MET A 96 -14.12 -9.17 1.68
N MET A 97 -14.62 -7.94 1.55
CA MET A 97 -14.61 -7.16 0.31
C MET A 97 -14.79 -5.67 0.65
N SER A 98 -14.07 -4.81 -0.05
CA SER A 98 -14.20 -3.36 0.05
C SER A 98 -13.73 -2.71 -1.24
N THR A 99 -14.22 -1.49 -1.49
CA THR A 99 -13.79 -0.64 -2.59
C THR A 99 -12.96 0.51 -2.01
N PRO A 100 -11.65 0.34 -1.82
CA PRO A 100 -10.81 1.39 -1.28
C PRO A 100 -10.76 2.59 -2.23
N ILE A 101 -10.66 3.79 -1.65
CA ILE A 101 -10.55 5.05 -2.40
C ILE A 101 -9.07 5.35 -2.61
N ILE A 102 -8.69 5.65 -3.85
CA ILE A 102 -7.33 6.05 -4.22
C ILE A 102 -6.99 7.42 -3.64
N ASN A 103 -5.72 7.62 -3.28
CA ASN A 103 -5.20 8.96 -3.01
C ASN A 103 -5.09 9.71 -4.36
N GLY A 104 -5.46 11.00 -4.41
CA GLY A 104 -5.76 11.71 -5.66
C GLY A 104 -4.64 11.75 -6.70
N SER A 105 -3.38 11.64 -6.29
CA SER A 105 -2.23 11.57 -7.21
C SER A 105 -1.84 10.13 -7.63
N GLN A 106 -2.51 9.10 -7.13
CA GLN A 106 -2.17 7.70 -7.41
C GLN A 106 -3.17 7.07 -8.38
N ALA A 107 -2.67 6.30 -9.34
CA ALA A 107 -3.54 5.58 -10.28
C ALA A 107 -4.30 4.40 -9.63
N ALA A 108 -3.77 3.81 -8.55
CA ALA A 108 -4.31 2.58 -7.99
C ALA A 108 -3.99 2.38 -6.50
N ILE A 109 -4.73 1.46 -5.88
CA ILE A 109 -4.58 1.04 -4.49
C ILE A 109 -4.79 -0.48 -4.39
N LEU A 110 -3.99 -1.16 -3.58
CA LEU A 110 -4.17 -2.57 -3.25
C LEU A 110 -5.00 -2.71 -1.97
N GLY A 111 -6.26 -3.14 -2.13
CA GLY A 111 -7.12 -3.54 -1.02
C GLY A 111 -6.90 -5.00 -0.65
N MET A 112 -6.50 -5.26 0.59
CA MET A 112 -6.40 -6.59 1.19
C MET A 112 -7.58 -6.86 2.13
N HIS A 113 -7.98 -8.13 2.18
CA HIS A 113 -9.15 -8.61 2.93
C HIS A 113 -8.82 -9.83 3.78
N SER A 114 -9.78 -10.27 4.59
CA SER A 114 -9.58 -11.41 5.48
C SER A 114 -9.29 -12.68 4.70
N ILE A 115 -8.31 -13.46 5.18
CA ILE A 115 -8.02 -14.80 4.66
C ILE A 115 -8.97 -15.77 5.36
N ILE A 116 -9.75 -16.52 4.59
CA ILE A 116 -10.66 -17.54 5.10
C ILE A 116 -10.47 -18.86 4.36
N THR A 117 -10.52 -19.96 5.11
CA THR A 117 -10.52 -21.30 4.54
C THR A 117 -11.87 -21.56 3.89
N ARG A 118 -11.86 -21.93 2.60
CA ARG A 118 -13.04 -22.33 1.85
C ARG A 118 -12.79 -23.69 1.21
N PRO A 119 -13.79 -24.59 1.16
CA PRO A 119 -13.65 -25.83 0.41
C PRO A 119 -13.47 -25.50 -1.07
N VAL A 120 -12.54 -26.21 -1.70
CA VAL A 120 -12.28 -26.15 -3.15
C VAL A 120 -12.56 -27.54 -3.68
N ALA A 121 -13.46 -27.66 -4.67
CA ALA A 121 -13.62 -28.92 -5.38
C ALA A 121 -12.33 -29.23 -6.12
N ILE A 122 -11.80 -30.43 -5.91
CA ILE A 122 -10.63 -30.92 -6.63
C ILE A 122 -11.16 -31.94 -7.63
N ASP A 123 -10.94 -31.68 -8.91
CA ASP A 123 -11.31 -32.63 -9.97
C ASP A 123 -10.57 -33.96 -9.74
N GLN A 124 -11.26 -35.07 -9.99
CA GLN A 124 -10.64 -36.39 -10.04
C GLN A 124 -10.22 -36.61 -11.50
N ASP A 125 -8.97 -36.26 -11.83
CA ASP A 125 -8.27 -36.46 -13.12
C ASP A 125 -9.14 -36.68 -14.39
#